data_AF-A0A4Y2KJZ1-F1
#
_entry.id   AF-A0A4Y2KJZ1-F1
#
_cell.length_a   1.000
_cell.length_b   1.000
_cell.length_c   1.000
_cell.angle_alpha   90.00
_cell.angle_beta   90.00
_cell.angle_gamma   90.00
#
_symmetry.space_group_name_H-M   'P 1'
#
loop_
_entity.id
_entity.type
_entity.pdbx_description
1 polymer ?
#
loop_
_entity_poly.entity_id
_entity_poly.type
_entity_poly.pdbx_seq_one_letter_code
_entity_poly.pdbx_strand_id
1 'polypeptide(L)'
;MCKFQVLGYYFTSPTDKFSLKKLVEEAIDILQSCELEVVSIVCDQGPKNQGLFKETNVTTENPFFVHKTKKIYATYDPPHLLKSVRNNLKIHRIYYEERSIGNTPRTAFANWKHVEELYEMDSKDVLSHSVAAALNLYVAAQRMKSNAIDTARFLKKLDKLFDTVNSKTLKHQKKELFAVTKNSCHVEFWKVMISWIKTWSIRSSKGKTIVAPCKNGWILTLNAFIGISQDLLMKNKFILTNRFNQDVIENTFSSIRRRGSLMDNPDTYEFRHTIHKVIIANFLKQSVGKNCQDDEAYTLVNFSSFNKSEIFEIFNSEDCAEEVYKIMWSD
;
A
#
# COMPACT_ATOMS: atom_id res chain seq x y z
N MET A 1 2.85 -4.28 -19.77
CA MET A 1 1.73 -3.64 -19.03
C MET A 1 1.19 -4.60 -17.99
N CYS A 2 0.99 -4.15 -16.75
CA CYS A 2 0.20 -4.91 -15.78
C CYS A 2 -1.27 -4.73 -16.14
N LYS A 3 -2.01 -5.82 -16.30
CA LYS A 3 -3.45 -5.76 -16.49
C LYS A 3 -4.10 -5.79 -15.10
N PHE A 4 -5.00 -4.86 -14.83
CA PHE A 4 -5.80 -4.79 -13.62
C PHE A 4 -7.25 -4.78 -14.03
N GLN A 5 -8.07 -5.55 -13.31
CA GLN A 5 -9.49 -5.65 -13.56
C GLN A 5 -10.22 -5.72 -12.22
N VAL A 6 -11.30 -4.96 -12.12
CA VAL A 6 -12.20 -5.02 -10.97
C VAL A 6 -13.10 -6.24 -11.16
N LEU A 7 -13.04 -7.17 -10.20
CA LEU A 7 -13.89 -8.36 -10.20
C LEU A 7 -15.30 -8.05 -9.69
N GLY A 8 -15.40 -7.22 -8.65
CA GLY A 8 -16.66 -6.85 -8.03
C GLY A 8 -16.48 -5.78 -6.96
N TYR A 9 -17.59 -5.28 -6.45
CA TYR A 9 -17.67 -4.35 -5.32
C TYR A 9 -18.88 -4.68 -4.46
N TYR A 10 -18.84 -4.29 -3.19
CA TYR A 10 -19.91 -4.50 -2.23
C TYR A 10 -20.09 -3.23 -1.39
N PHE A 11 -21.30 -2.69 -1.33
CA PHE A 11 -21.62 -1.54 -0.48
C PHE A 11 -21.93 -2.00 0.94
N THR A 12 -21.45 -1.27 1.94
CA THR A 12 -21.65 -1.62 3.35
C THR A 12 -22.34 -0.50 4.08
N SER A 13 -23.39 -0.83 4.84
CA SER A 13 -23.98 0.00 5.88
C SER A 13 -23.41 -0.33 7.26
N PRO A 14 -23.41 0.60 8.24
CA PRO A 14 -23.10 0.29 9.63
C PRO A 14 -23.95 -0.84 10.23
N THR A 15 -25.17 -1.04 9.72
CA THR A 15 -26.11 -2.07 10.16
C THR A 15 -25.98 -3.39 9.39
N ASP A 16 -25.19 -3.45 8.32
CA ASP A 16 -25.09 -4.63 7.46
C ASP A 16 -24.33 -5.75 8.14
N LYS A 17 -24.99 -6.91 8.24
CA LYS A 17 -24.37 -8.18 8.59
C LYS A 17 -23.93 -8.90 7.31
N PHE A 18 -22.76 -8.56 6.80
CA PHE A 18 -22.14 -9.31 5.70
C PHE A 18 -20.93 -10.12 6.19
N SER A 19 -20.66 -11.25 5.54
CA SER A 19 -19.45 -12.03 5.79
C SER A 19 -18.40 -11.70 4.75
N LEU A 20 -17.34 -11.00 5.16
CA LEU A 20 -16.20 -10.72 4.31
C LEU A 20 -15.53 -12.01 3.81
N LYS A 21 -15.49 -13.05 4.66
CA LYS A 21 -14.95 -14.37 4.29
C LYS A 21 -15.70 -14.98 3.11
N LYS A 22 -17.03 -15.02 3.17
CA LYS A 22 -17.85 -15.55 2.07
C LYS A 22 -17.60 -14.81 0.75
N LEU A 23 -17.54 -13.48 0.79
CA LEU A 23 -17.26 -12.66 -0.40
C LEU A 23 -15.87 -12.95 -0.98
N VAL A 24 -14.85 -13.14 -0.14
CA VAL A 24 -13.49 -13.49 -0.58
C VAL A 24 -13.44 -14.90 -1.16
N GLU A 25 -14.09 -15.88 -0.53
CA GLU A 25 -14.17 -17.26 -1.01
C GLU A 25 -14.89 -17.35 -2.36
N GLU A 26 -16.01 -16.62 -2.51
CA GLU A 26 -16.74 -16.51 -3.79
C GLU A 26 -15.89 -15.87 -4.89
N ALA A 27 -15.18 -14.78 -4.57
CA ALA A 27 -14.25 -14.14 -5.51
C ALA A 27 -13.13 -15.11 -5.96
N ILE A 28 -12.57 -15.89 -5.04
CA ILE A 28 -11.56 -16.91 -5.36
C ILE A 28 -12.16 -17.98 -6.27
N ASP A 29 -13.38 -18.44 -6.00
CA ASP A 29 -14.07 -19.44 -6.79
C ASP A 29 -14.33 -18.98 -8.23
N ILE A 30 -14.77 -17.73 -8.41
CA ILE A 30 -14.97 -17.12 -9.73
C ILE A 30 -13.64 -17.10 -10.50
N LEU A 31 -12.55 -16.62 -9.87
CA LEU A 31 -11.24 -16.56 -10.51
C LEU A 31 -10.71 -17.95 -10.89
N GLN A 32 -10.86 -18.94 -10.00
CA GLN A 32 -10.44 -20.31 -10.27
C GLN A 32 -11.25 -21.00 -11.37
N SER A 33 -12.56 -20.70 -11.49
CA SER A 33 -13.38 -21.19 -12.61
C SER A 33 -12.94 -20.64 -13.97
N CYS A 34 -12.26 -19.50 -13.96
CA CYS A 34 -11.61 -18.89 -15.13
C CYS A 34 -10.14 -19.33 -15.31
N GLU A 35 -9.71 -20.41 -14.63
CA GLU A 35 -8.34 -20.94 -14.65
C GLU A 35 -7.25 -19.97 -14.15
N LEU A 36 -7.64 -18.92 -13.41
CA LEU A 36 -6.69 -18.00 -12.80
C LEU A 36 -6.20 -18.51 -11.44
N GLU A 37 -4.89 -18.64 -11.29
CA GLU A 37 -4.26 -19.03 -10.01
C GLU A 37 -4.19 -17.83 -9.06
N VAL A 38 -5.04 -17.83 -8.03
CA VAL A 38 -4.98 -16.84 -6.94
C VAL A 38 -3.85 -17.20 -5.98
N VAL A 39 -2.78 -16.41 -5.99
CA VAL A 39 -1.59 -16.66 -5.16
C VAL A 39 -1.72 -16.03 -3.77
N SER A 40 -2.27 -14.82 -3.70
CA SER A 40 -2.32 -14.05 -2.47
C SER A 40 -3.48 -13.06 -2.44
N ILE A 41 -3.94 -12.75 -1.22
CA ILE A 41 -4.80 -11.61 -0.91
C ILE A 41 -3.99 -10.53 -0.20
N VAL A 42 -4.25 -9.26 -0.54
CA VAL A 42 -3.59 -8.09 0.05
C VAL A 42 -4.66 -7.17 0.67
N CYS A 43 -4.58 -6.92 1.98
CA CYS A 43 -5.52 -6.07 2.69
C CYS A 43 -4.81 -4.99 3.54
N ASP A 44 -5.55 -3.98 4.01
CA ASP A 44 -5.06 -3.08 5.04
C ASP A 44 -5.18 -3.72 6.45
N GLN A 45 -4.74 -3.01 7.49
CA GLN A 45 -4.87 -3.50 8.87
C GLN A 45 -6.21 -3.13 9.53
N GLY A 46 -7.28 -2.92 8.78
CA GLY A 46 -8.61 -2.63 9.33
C GLY A 46 -9.14 -3.78 10.20
N PRO A 47 -9.99 -3.50 11.23
CA PRO A 47 -10.49 -4.53 12.15
C PRO A 47 -11.20 -5.70 11.46
N LYS A 48 -11.97 -5.43 10.39
CA LYS A 48 -12.64 -6.48 9.61
C LYS A 48 -11.65 -7.40 8.88
N ASN A 49 -10.58 -6.83 8.33
CA ASN A 49 -9.52 -7.56 7.63
C ASN A 49 -8.69 -8.41 8.61
N GLN A 50 -8.37 -7.86 9.78
CA GLN A 50 -7.77 -8.65 10.87
C GLN A 50 -8.70 -9.78 11.34
N GLY A 51 -10.01 -9.52 11.39
CA GLY A 51 -11.04 -10.53 11.69
C GLY A 51 -11.06 -11.67 10.67
N LEU A 52 -11.01 -11.35 9.37
CA LEU A 52 -10.91 -12.34 8.30
C LEU A 52 -9.71 -13.27 8.47
N PHE A 53 -8.53 -12.72 8.76
CA PHE A 53 -7.31 -13.52 8.96
C PHE A 53 -7.43 -14.43 10.18
N LYS A 54 -8.06 -13.97 11.26
CA LYS A 54 -8.36 -14.83 12.42
C LYS A 54 -9.35 -15.94 12.09
N GLU A 55 -10.43 -15.63 11.38
CA GLU A 55 -11.47 -16.60 10.98
C GLU A 55 -10.94 -17.68 10.01
N THR A 56 -9.86 -17.36 9.29
CA THR A 56 -9.16 -18.27 8.37
C THR A 56 -7.91 -18.92 8.97
N ASN A 57 -7.69 -18.76 10.28
CA ASN A 57 -6.53 -19.29 11.03
C ASN A 57 -5.16 -18.84 10.50
N VAL A 58 -5.10 -17.69 9.83
CA VAL A 58 -3.85 -17.08 9.38
C VAL A 58 -3.10 -16.53 10.59
N THR A 59 -1.84 -16.91 10.73
CA THR A 59 -0.95 -16.41 11.80
C THR A 59 0.34 -15.84 11.22
N THR A 60 1.20 -15.29 12.08
CA THR A 60 2.54 -14.84 11.67
C THR A 60 3.41 -16.00 11.18
N GLU A 61 3.23 -17.20 11.73
CA GLU A 61 3.99 -18.40 11.39
C GLU A 61 3.40 -19.13 10.17
N ASN A 62 2.07 -19.10 10.03
CA ASN A 62 1.33 -19.67 8.92
C ASN A 62 0.57 -18.54 8.20
N PRO A 63 1.25 -17.76 7.35
CA PRO A 63 0.68 -16.55 6.74
C PRO A 63 -0.13 -16.89 5.47
N PHE A 64 -0.91 -17.95 5.53
CA PHE A 64 -1.74 -18.45 4.44
C PHE A 64 -2.94 -19.20 5.00
N PHE A 65 -3.97 -19.33 4.18
CA PHE A 65 -5.08 -20.24 4.41
C PHE A 65 -5.22 -21.17 3.20
N VAL A 66 -5.95 -22.26 3.38
CA VAL A 66 -6.23 -23.21 2.29
C VAL A 66 -7.67 -23.02 1.86
N HIS A 67 -7.86 -22.74 0.57
CA HIS A 67 -9.17 -22.71 -0.06
C HIS A 67 -9.27 -23.89 -1.02
N LYS A 68 -10.21 -24.81 -0.75
CA LYS A 68 -10.31 -26.12 -1.41
C LYS A 68 -9.00 -26.90 -1.28
N THR A 69 -8.15 -26.88 -2.30
CA THR A 69 -6.83 -27.56 -2.31
C THR A 69 -5.67 -26.59 -2.56
N LYS A 70 -5.95 -25.29 -2.69
CA LYS A 70 -4.96 -24.27 -3.04
C LYS A 70 -4.60 -23.45 -1.81
N LYS A 71 -3.30 -23.26 -1.63
CA LYS A 71 -2.72 -22.39 -0.62
C LYS A 71 -2.80 -20.94 -1.12
N ILE A 72 -3.37 -20.05 -0.32
CA ILE A 72 -3.50 -18.62 -0.64
C ILE A 72 -2.83 -17.82 0.46
N TYR A 73 -1.81 -17.06 0.09
CA TYR A 73 -1.05 -16.25 1.03
C TYR A 73 -1.83 -15.00 1.45
N ALA A 74 -1.81 -14.72 2.74
CA ALA A 74 -2.41 -13.53 3.31
C ALA A 74 -1.31 -12.48 3.57
N THR A 75 -1.47 -11.28 3.03
CA THR A 75 -0.50 -10.19 3.19
C THR A 75 -1.20 -8.90 3.60
N TYR A 76 -0.52 -8.09 4.40
CA TYR A 76 -0.92 -6.71 4.61
C TYR A 76 -0.16 -5.80 3.66
N ASP A 77 -0.81 -4.71 3.27
CA ASP A 77 -0.24 -3.73 2.35
C ASP A 77 1.02 -3.05 2.95
N PRO A 78 2.22 -3.22 2.35
CA PRO A 78 3.46 -2.66 2.90
C PRO A 78 3.46 -1.12 3.04
N PRO A 79 2.94 -0.32 2.07
CA PRO A 79 2.75 1.12 2.26
C PRO A 79 1.92 1.48 3.50
N HIS A 80 0.78 0.82 3.74
CA HIS A 80 -0.02 1.03 4.94
C HIS A 80 0.72 0.60 6.23
N LEU A 81 1.47 -0.50 6.20
CA LEU A 81 2.29 -0.92 7.33
C LEU A 81 3.36 0.12 7.65
N LEU A 82 4.03 0.69 6.64
CA LEU A 82 5.01 1.76 6.81
C LEU A 82 4.35 3.03 7.39
N LYS A 83 3.18 3.41 6.88
CA LYS A 83 2.37 4.54 7.38
C LYS A 83 2.01 4.34 8.86
N SER A 84 1.65 3.12 9.25
CA SER A 84 1.33 2.76 10.64
C SER A 84 2.57 2.85 11.55
N VAL A 85 3.74 2.38 11.10
CA VAL A 85 5.01 2.54 11.84
C VAL A 85 5.34 4.02 12.03
N ARG A 86 5.22 4.83 10.98
CA ARG A 86 5.41 6.28 11.05
C ARG A 86 4.46 6.95 12.04
N ASN A 87 3.17 6.59 12.01
CA ASN A 87 2.17 7.15 12.94
C ASN A 87 2.48 6.78 14.40
N ASN A 88 2.95 5.56 14.66
CA ASN A 88 3.43 5.18 15.99
C ASN A 88 4.66 5.98 16.38
N LEU A 89 5.63 6.17 15.48
CA LEU A 89 6.84 6.95 15.75
C LEU A 89 6.54 8.42 16.08
N LYS A 90 5.53 9.03 15.45
CA LYS A 90 5.10 10.41 15.74
C LYS A 90 4.68 10.62 17.20
N ILE A 91 4.06 9.62 17.81
CA ILE A 91 3.46 9.73 19.15
C ILE A 91 4.33 9.03 20.21
N HIS A 92 5.10 8.03 19.83
CA HIS A 92 5.78 7.09 20.72
C HIS A 92 7.24 6.88 20.32
N ARG A 93 8.03 6.35 21.24
CA ARG A 93 9.39 5.89 20.93
C ARG A 93 9.35 4.42 20.54
N ILE A 94 10.10 4.06 19.49
CA ILE A 94 10.25 2.68 19.05
C ILE A 94 11.62 2.20 19.50
N TYR A 95 11.65 1.31 20.48
CA TYR A 95 12.86 0.66 20.95
C TYR A 95 13.13 -0.58 20.10
N TYR A 96 14.39 -0.86 19.80
CA TYR A 96 14.79 -2.01 18.99
C TYR A 96 16.21 -2.45 19.35
N GLU A 97 16.57 -3.67 18.99
CA GLU A 97 17.92 -4.20 19.20
C GLU A 97 18.85 -3.76 18.06
N GLU A 98 19.94 -3.08 18.41
CA GLU A 98 21.00 -2.72 17.47
C GLU A 98 22.23 -3.58 17.70
N ARG A 99 22.74 -4.15 16.60
CA ARG A 99 23.90 -5.06 16.58
C ARG A 99 25.08 -4.50 15.78
N SER A 100 24.98 -3.28 15.28
CA SER A 100 26.02 -2.68 14.43
C SER A 100 27.26 -2.18 15.19
N ILE A 101 27.25 -2.15 16.53
CA ILE A 101 28.35 -1.65 17.36
C ILE A 101 28.69 -2.71 18.41
N GLY A 102 29.77 -3.47 18.18
CA GLY A 102 30.23 -4.54 19.08
C GLY A 102 29.50 -5.88 18.91
N ASN A 103 30.07 -6.95 19.48
CA ASN A 103 29.46 -8.29 19.47
C ASN A 103 28.26 -8.42 20.43
N THR A 104 28.01 -7.42 21.28
CA THR A 104 26.90 -7.42 22.24
C THR A 104 25.74 -6.59 21.70
N PRO A 105 24.52 -7.15 21.64
CA PRO A 105 23.35 -6.37 21.26
C PRO A 105 23.05 -5.28 22.29
N ARG A 106 22.70 -4.08 21.81
CA ARG A 106 22.23 -2.99 22.68
C ARG A 106 20.83 -2.55 22.33
N THR A 107 20.12 -2.04 23.32
CA THR A 107 18.81 -1.39 23.10
C THR A 107 19.02 0.02 22.57
N ALA A 108 18.55 0.26 21.35
CA ALA A 108 18.49 1.56 20.69
C ALA A 108 17.03 2.06 20.64
N PHE A 109 16.83 3.34 20.31
CA PHE A 109 15.48 3.86 20.08
C PHE A 109 15.39 4.86 18.94
N ALA A 110 14.27 4.81 18.22
CA ALA A 110 13.87 5.83 17.27
C ALA A 110 12.87 6.80 17.92
N ASN A 111 13.01 8.09 17.61
CA ASN A 111 12.16 9.15 18.14
C ASN A 111 11.88 10.20 17.06
N TRP A 112 10.60 10.51 16.84
CA TRP A 112 10.17 11.49 15.84
C TRP A 112 10.75 12.89 16.09
N LYS A 113 11.02 13.25 17.36
CA LYS A 113 11.66 14.54 17.69
C LYS A 113 12.99 14.78 16.97
N HIS A 114 13.77 13.72 16.70
CA HIS A 114 15.02 13.89 15.94
C HIS A 114 14.74 14.25 14.47
N VAL A 115 13.63 13.76 13.90
CA VAL A 115 13.22 14.09 12.53
C VAL A 115 12.68 15.52 12.45
N GLU A 116 11.92 15.96 13.45
CA GLU A 116 11.43 17.35 13.56
C GLU A 116 12.58 18.33 13.70
N GLU A 117 13.52 18.06 14.63
CA GLU A 117 14.72 18.87 14.84
C GLU A 117 15.56 18.95 13.56
N LEU A 118 15.73 17.84 12.83
CA LEU A 118 16.40 17.86 11.53
C LEU A 118 15.66 18.74 10.53
N TYR A 119 14.34 18.63 10.42
CA TYR A 119 13.55 19.42 9.46
C TYR A 119 13.66 20.94 9.74
N GLU A 120 13.64 21.34 11.01
CA GLU A 120 13.81 22.74 11.42
C GLU A 120 15.22 23.28 11.11
N MET A 121 16.24 22.42 11.16
CA MET A 121 17.61 22.78 10.81
C MET A 121 17.83 22.80 9.30
N ASP A 122 17.36 21.76 8.60
CA ASP A 122 17.59 21.55 7.17
C ASP A 122 16.74 22.48 6.29
N SER A 123 15.55 22.89 6.76
CA SER A 123 14.78 23.96 6.11
C SER A 123 15.53 25.29 6.01
N LYS A 124 16.58 25.48 6.81
CA LYS A 124 17.48 26.65 6.74
C LYS A 124 18.70 26.41 5.84
N ASP A 125 19.09 25.15 5.63
CA ASP A 125 20.35 24.76 4.99
C ASP A 125 20.17 24.14 3.56
N VAL A 126 18.93 23.85 3.14
CA VAL A 126 18.53 23.36 1.79
C VAL A 126 19.38 22.18 1.29
N LEU A 127 19.48 21.08 2.04
CA LEU A 127 20.20 19.89 1.59
C LEU A 127 19.27 18.83 0.98
N SER A 128 19.60 18.35 -0.22
CA SER A 128 18.86 17.27 -0.91
C SER A 128 19.37 15.88 -0.50
N HIS A 129 19.18 15.49 0.76
CA HIS A 129 19.62 14.19 1.28
C HIS A 129 18.46 13.39 1.87
N SER A 130 18.60 12.05 1.92
CA SER A 130 17.64 11.23 2.65
C SER A 130 17.69 11.57 4.15
N VAL A 131 16.54 11.52 4.84
CA VAL A 131 16.44 11.86 6.29
C VAL A 131 17.48 11.11 7.13
N ALA A 132 17.72 9.83 6.84
CA ALA A 132 18.73 9.04 7.56
C ALA A 132 20.16 9.52 7.29
N ALA A 133 20.49 9.91 6.05
CA ALA A 133 21.82 10.44 5.72
C ALA A 133 22.04 11.81 6.38
N ALA A 134 21.04 12.69 6.32
CA ALA A 134 21.06 14.01 6.93
C ALA A 134 21.22 13.91 8.47
N LEU A 135 20.44 13.05 9.14
CA LEU A 135 20.62 12.79 10.58
C LEU A 135 22.05 12.36 10.93
N ASN A 136 22.64 11.44 10.15
CA ASN A 136 24.02 11.01 10.40
C ASN A 136 25.01 12.17 10.25
N LEU A 137 24.85 13.00 9.21
CA LEU A 137 25.71 14.16 8.95
C LEU A 137 25.64 15.18 10.09
N TYR A 138 24.44 15.56 10.51
CA TYR A 138 24.25 16.55 11.57
C TYR A 138 24.74 16.06 12.94
N VAL A 139 24.63 14.76 13.22
CA VAL A 139 25.24 14.15 14.41
C VAL A 139 26.76 14.18 14.32
N ALA A 140 27.34 13.82 13.17
CA ALA A 140 28.80 13.84 12.96
C ALA A 140 29.37 15.27 13.07
N ALA A 141 28.62 16.27 12.58
CA ALA A 141 28.94 17.69 12.71
C ALA A 141 28.65 18.26 14.12
N GLN A 142 28.26 17.42 15.09
CA GLN A 142 27.91 17.81 16.46
C GLN A 142 26.77 18.85 16.55
N ARG A 143 25.93 18.96 15.52
CA ARG A 143 24.76 19.86 15.48
C ARG A 143 23.52 19.22 16.11
N MET A 144 23.52 17.90 16.29
CA MET A 144 22.44 17.13 16.93
C MET A 144 23.00 16.17 17.98
N LYS A 145 22.14 15.78 18.93
CA LYS A 145 22.48 14.81 19.97
C LYS A 145 22.89 13.45 19.38
N SER A 146 23.87 12.81 20.01
CA SER A 146 24.43 11.53 19.54
C SER A 146 23.40 10.41 19.41
N ASN A 147 22.32 10.42 20.21
CA ASN A 147 21.23 9.44 20.13
C ASN A 147 20.36 9.56 18.86
N ALA A 148 20.43 10.66 18.11
CA ALA A 148 19.74 10.79 16.82
C ALA A 148 20.27 9.80 15.77
N ILE A 149 21.51 9.31 15.94
CA ILE A 149 22.10 8.23 15.13
C ILE A 149 21.24 6.96 15.14
N ASP A 150 20.57 6.67 16.25
CA ASP A 150 19.73 5.47 16.39
C ASP A 150 18.42 5.64 15.62
N THR A 151 17.93 6.86 15.49
CA THR A 151 16.80 7.14 14.60
C THR A 151 17.22 7.02 13.14
N ALA A 152 18.40 7.54 12.77
CA ALA A 152 18.95 7.41 11.43
C ALA A 152 19.10 5.94 11.00
N ARG A 153 19.67 5.09 11.87
CA ARG A 153 19.82 3.64 11.62
C ARG A 153 18.47 2.93 11.46
N PHE A 154 17.51 3.24 12.34
CA PHE A 154 16.16 2.69 12.26
C PHE A 154 15.50 3.03 10.92
N LEU A 155 15.50 4.32 10.55
CA LEU A 155 14.90 4.79 9.30
C LEU A 155 15.58 4.18 8.08
N LYS A 156 16.91 4.08 8.08
CA LYS A 156 17.66 3.44 6.99
C LYS A 156 17.35 1.95 6.83
N LYS A 157 17.20 1.21 7.94
CA LYS A 157 16.79 -0.20 7.91
C LYS A 157 15.36 -0.37 7.40
N LEU A 158 14.45 0.51 7.82
CA LEU A 158 13.06 0.50 7.39
C LEU A 158 12.90 0.88 5.91
N ASP A 159 13.67 1.86 5.41
CA ASP A 159 13.73 2.26 4.00
C ASP A 159 14.20 1.09 3.12
N LYS A 160 15.31 0.44 3.49
CA LYS A 160 15.81 -0.77 2.82
C LYS A 160 14.78 -1.89 2.81
N LEU A 161 14.09 -2.12 3.94
CA LEU A 161 13.01 -3.11 4.01
C LEU A 161 11.90 -2.80 3.01
N PHE A 162 11.43 -1.56 2.99
CA PHE A 162 10.35 -1.14 2.10
C PHE A 162 10.75 -1.29 0.63
N ASP A 163 11.99 -0.90 0.26
CA ASP A 163 12.52 -1.08 -1.09
C ASP A 163 12.43 -2.57 -1.54
N THR A 164 12.75 -3.53 -0.66
CA THR A 164 12.67 -4.98 -1.00
C THR A 164 11.27 -5.51 -1.28
N VAL A 165 10.23 -4.86 -0.74
CA VAL A 165 8.83 -5.25 -0.96
C VAL A 165 8.12 -4.35 -1.97
N ASN A 166 8.87 -3.50 -2.69
CA ASN A 166 8.32 -2.56 -3.68
C ASN A 166 9.10 -2.54 -5.01
N SER A 167 9.65 -3.69 -5.42
CA SER A 167 10.37 -3.83 -6.68
C SER A 167 9.42 -3.78 -7.89
N LYS A 168 9.69 -2.87 -8.84
CA LYS A 168 8.89 -2.65 -10.06
C LYS A 168 9.54 -3.19 -11.34
N THR A 169 10.85 -3.43 -11.32
CA THR A 169 11.66 -3.76 -12.50
C THR A 169 12.63 -4.91 -12.20
N LEU A 170 13.10 -5.63 -13.24
CA LEU A 170 14.04 -6.73 -13.04
C LEU A 170 15.35 -6.27 -12.40
N LYS A 171 15.87 -5.14 -12.87
CA LYS A 171 17.07 -4.48 -12.38
C LYS A 171 16.74 -3.04 -12.04
N HIS A 172 17.46 -2.50 -11.06
CA HIS A 172 17.37 -1.12 -10.63
C HIS A 172 18.78 -0.60 -10.34
N GLN A 173 18.95 0.67 -9.95
CA GLN A 173 20.24 1.16 -9.46
C GLN A 173 20.51 0.67 -8.03
N LYS A 174 19.48 0.68 -7.19
CA LYS A 174 19.49 0.10 -5.83
C LYS A 174 19.21 -1.40 -5.88
N LYS A 175 20.08 -2.22 -5.28
CA LYS A 175 19.95 -3.69 -5.25
C LYS A 175 18.69 -4.15 -4.52
N GLU A 176 18.28 -3.40 -3.50
CA GLU A 176 17.08 -3.66 -2.71
C GLU A 176 15.79 -3.55 -3.55
N LEU A 177 15.81 -2.85 -4.69
CA LEU A 177 14.66 -2.71 -5.60
C LEU A 177 14.69 -3.72 -6.76
N PHE A 178 15.60 -4.68 -6.76
CA PHE A 178 15.66 -5.70 -7.82
C PHE A 178 14.51 -6.67 -7.70
N ALA A 179 14.13 -7.29 -8.81
CA ALA A 179 13.17 -8.38 -8.75
C ALA A 179 13.74 -9.53 -7.91
N VAL A 180 12.87 -10.20 -7.18
CA VAL A 180 13.24 -11.37 -6.38
C VAL A 180 13.50 -12.53 -7.33
N THR A 181 14.65 -13.18 -7.16
CA THR A 181 15.07 -14.35 -7.95
C THR A 181 15.58 -15.45 -7.02
N LYS A 182 15.75 -16.67 -7.53
CA LYS A 182 16.26 -17.81 -6.75
C LYS A 182 17.61 -17.55 -6.06
N ASN A 183 18.45 -16.72 -6.68
CA ASN A 183 19.80 -16.42 -6.20
C ASN A 183 19.88 -15.05 -5.50
N SER A 184 18.76 -14.36 -5.31
CA SER A 184 18.74 -13.05 -4.68
C SER A 184 18.74 -13.18 -3.16
N CYS A 185 19.36 -12.24 -2.46
CA CYS A 185 19.45 -12.24 -0.99
C CYS A 185 18.17 -11.77 -0.27
N HIS A 186 17.05 -11.63 -0.98
CA HIS A 186 15.81 -11.07 -0.43
C HIS A 186 15.25 -11.94 0.70
N VAL A 187 15.26 -13.26 0.53
CA VAL A 187 14.71 -14.21 1.52
C VAL A 187 15.52 -14.18 2.81
N GLU A 188 16.85 -14.21 2.71
CA GLU A 188 17.76 -14.11 3.85
C GLU A 188 17.60 -12.76 4.55
N PHE A 189 17.51 -11.68 3.77
CA PHE A 189 17.29 -10.35 4.29
C PHE A 189 15.95 -10.24 5.05
N TRP A 190 14.85 -10.77 4.50
CA TRP A 190 13.56 -10.77 5.18
C TRP A 190 13.59 -11.55 6.50
N LYS A 191 14.29 -12.69 6.57
CA LYS A 191 14.48 -13.44 7.83
C LYS A 191 15.21 -12.62 8.89
N VAL A 192 16.25 -11.88 8.49
CA VAL A 192 16.97 -10.95 9.37
C VAL A 192 16.03 -9.82 9.83
N MET A 193 15.24 -9.25 8.93
CA MET A 193 14.31 -8.17 9.25
C MET A 193 13.16 -8.63 10.14
N ILE A 194 12.63 -9.84 9.96
CA ILE A 194 11.66 -10.44 10.88
C ILE A 194 12.25 -10.52 12.30
N SER A 195 13.48 -11.01 12.42
CA SER A 195 14.17 -11.12 13.71
C SER A 195 14.35 -9.75 14.36
N TRP A 196 14.75 -8.74 13.58
CA TRP A 196 14.87 -7.36 14.05
C TRP A 196 13.51 -6.75 14.47
N ILE A 197 12.45 -6.95 13.69
CA ILE A 197 11.10 -6.44 14.01
C ILE A 197 10.55 -7.10 15.27
N LYS A 198 10.85 -8.38 15.52
CA LYS A 198 10.47 -9.06 16.78
C LYS A 198 11.03 -8.35 18.02
N THR A 199 12.20 -7.72 17.92
CA THR A 199 12.80 -6.94 19.02
C THR A 199 12.10 -5.60 19.30
N TRP A 200 11.21 -5.15 18.41
CA TRP A 200 10.58 -3.85 18.55
C TRP A 200 9.70 -3.78 19.80
N SER A 201 9.86 -2.71 20.58
CA SER A 201 8.98 -2.36 21.69
C SER A 201 8.57 -0.90 21.54
N ILE A 202 7.28 -0.65 21.36
CA ILE A 202 6.74 0.70 21.23
C ILE A 202 6.30 1.14 22.62
N ARG A 203 6.82 2.28 23.08
CA ARG A 203 6.51 2.80 24.42
C ARG A 203 6.03 4.24 24.34
N SER A 204 4.98 4.53 25.09
CA SER A 204 4.47 5.89 25.24
C SER A 204 5.48 6.77 25.99
N SER A 205 5.27 8.08 25.94
CA SER A 205 6.04 9.05 26.74
C SER A 205 5.99 8.75 28.24
N LYS A 206 4.89 8.13 28.71
CA LYS A 206 4.68 7.70 30.11
C LYS A 206 5.26 6.31 30.43
N GLY A 207 5.96 5.68 29.48
CA GLY A 207 6.61 4.37 29.66
C GLY A 207 5.70 3.15 29.45
N LYS A 208 4.41 3.33 29.15
CA LYS A 208 3.48 2.22 28.86
C LYS A 208 3.80 1.58 27.51
N THR A 209 3.92 0.25 27.47
CA THR A 209 4.06 -0.51 26.23
C THR A 209 2.78 -0.45 25.41
N ILE A 210 2.91 -0.13 24.13
CA ILE A 210 1.80 -0.03 23.17
C ILE A 210 1.86 -1.25 22.24
N VAL A 211 0.72 -1.92 22.10
CA VAL A 211 0.56 -3.02 21.15
C VAL A 211 0.16 -2.42 19.80
N ALA A 212 1.10 -2.32 18.87
CA ALA A 212 0.80 -1.85 17.52
C ALA A 212 0.58 -3.04 16.56
N PRO A 213 -0.59 -3.12 15.89
CA PRO A 213 -0.88 -4.16 14.90
C PRO A 213 0.16 -4.24 13.77
N CYS A 214 0.83 -3.13 13.43
CA CYS A 214 1.81 -3.09 12.35
C CYS A 214 3.04 -3.97 12.60
N LYS A 215 3.42 -4.22 13.86
CA LYS A 215 4.54 -5.12 14.19
C LYS A 215 4.25 -6.54 13.69
N ASN A 216 3.10 -7.10 14.09
CA ASN A 216 2.69 -8.43 13.65
C ASN A 216 2.33 -8.43 12.16
N GLY A 217 1.78 -7.32 11.64
CA GLY A 217 1.50 -7.16 10.22
C GLY A 217 2.73 -7.26 9.33
N TRP A 218 3.84 -6.62 9.72
CA TRP A 218 5.12 -6.77 9.02
C TRP A 218 5.65 -8.20 9.09
N ILE A 219 5.63 -8.84 10.25
CA ILE A 219 6.12 -10.22 10.41
C ILE A 219 5.32 -11.18 9.52
N LEU A 220 3.98 -11.10 9.57
CA LEU A 220 3.08 -11.91 8.75
C LEU A 220 3.35 -11.69 7.26
N THR A 221 3.44 -10.43 6.84
CA THR A 221 3.67 -10.08 5.44
C THR A 221 5.02 -10.59 4.95
N LEU A 222 6.11 -10.44 5.71
CA LEU A 222 7.42 -10.93 5.32
C LEU A 222 7.48 -12.46 5.26
N ASN A 223 6.84 -13.17 6.21
CA ASN A 223 6.74 -14.62 6.14
C ASN A 223 5.92 -15.07 4.91
N ALA A 224 4.86 -14.34 4.55
CA ALA A 224 4.14 -14.59 3.30
C ALA A 224 5.03 -14.35 2.08
N PHE A 225 5.78 -13.26 2.01
CA PHE A 225 6.73 -13.00 0.91
C PHE A 225 7.78 -14.11 0.76
N ILE A 226 8.28 -14.67 1.87
CA ILE A 226 9.18 -15.84 1.84
C ILE A 226 8.48 -17.04 1.19
N GLY A 227 7.27 -17.38 1.64
CA GLY A 227 6.51 -18.50 1.08
C GLY A 227 6.12 -18.30 -0.38
N ILE A 228 5.62 -17.11 -0.74
CA ILE A 228 5.32 -16.71 -2.12
C ILE A 228 6.56 -16.86 -3.00
N SER A 229 7.73 -16.45 -2.49
CA SER A 229 8.98 -16.56 -3.25
C SER A 229 9.37 -18.01 -3.49
N GLN A 230 9.21 -18.88 -2.50
CA GLN A 230 9.45 -20.32 -2.65
C GLN A 230 8.51 -20.93 -3.70
N ASP A 231 7.21 -20.63 -3.62
CA ASP A 231 6.19 -21.23 -4.48
C ASP A 231 6.25 -20.69 -5.93
N LEU A 232 6.37 -19.37 -6.11
CA LEU A 232 6.35 -18.75 -7.43
C LEU A 232 7.68 -18.89 -8.19
N LEU A 233 8.83 -18.91 -7.52
CA LEU A 233 10.12 -19.06 -8.21
C LEU A 233 10.34 -20.48 -8.74
N MET A 234 9.56 -21.47 -8.29
CA MET A 234 9.57 -22.78 -8.94
C MET A 234 9.09 -22.70 -10.39
N LYS A 235 8.11 -21.84 -10.67
CA LYS A 235 7.47 -21.69 -11.99
C LYS A 235 7.99 -20.47 -12.78
N ASN A 236 8.48 -19.44 -12.08
CA ASN A 236 8.84 -18.15 -12.67
C ASN A 236 10.32 -17.81 -12.44
N LYS A 237 10.91 -17.05 -13.38
CA LYS A 237 12.32 -16.61 -13.29
C LYS A 237 12.54 -15.54 -12.21
N PHE A 238 11.55 -14.68 -11.99
CA PHE A 238 11.61 -13.57 -11.05
C PHE A 238 10.22 -13.18 -10.55
N ILE A 239 10.17 -12.41 -9.47
CA ILE A 239 8.94 -11.85 -8.88
C ILE A 239 9.11 -10.34 -8.68
N LEU A 240 8.09 -9.57 -9.07
CA LEU A 240 8.01 -8.14 -8.79
C LEU A 240 7.17 -7.92 -7.53
N THR A 241 7.79 -7.49 -6.44
CA THR A 241 7.15 -7.38 -5.13
C THR A 241 6.13 -6.25 -5.06
N ASN A 242 6.24 -5.24 -5.93
CA ASN A 242 5.23 -4.17 -6.04
C ASN A 242 3.85 -4.65 -6.52
N ARG A 243 3.72 -5.91 -6.95
CA ARG A 243 2.44 -6.54 -7.32
C ARG A 243 1.62 -6.96 -6.10
N PHE A 244 2.23 -6.99 -4.92
CA PHE A 244 1.62 -7.41 -3.65
C PHE A 244 1.34 -6.20 -2.75
N ASN A 245 0.73 -5.17 -3.33
CA ASN A 245 0.33 -3.95 -2.63
C ASN A 245 -1.02 -3.44 -3.17
N GLN A 246 -1.62 -2.46 -2.47
CA GLN A 246 -2.93 -1.90 -2.79
C GLN A 246 -2.87 -0.63 -3.65
N ASP A 247 -1.69 -0.20 -4.08
CA ASP A 247 -1.51 1.05 -4.84
C ASP A 247 -2.43 1.10 -6.07
N VAL A 248 -2.63 -0.03 -6.76
CA VAL A 248 -3.48 -0.10 -7.95
C VAL A 248 -4.95 0.21 -7.62
N ILE A 249 -5.43 -0.28 -6.48
CA ILE A 249 -6.80 -0.04 -6.01
C ILE A 249 -6.93 1.41 -5.54
N GLU A 250 -5.96 1.95 -4.81
CA GLU A 250 -5.96 3.35 -4.37
C GLU A 250 -5.95 4.34 -5.54
N ASN A 251 -5.16 4.05 -6.57
CA ASN A 251 -5.13 4.82 -7.81
C ASN A 251 -6.47 4.74 -8.56
N THR A 252 -7.15 3.58 -8.50
CA THR A 252 -8.48 3.41 -9.07
C THR A 252 -9.50 4.27 -8.33
N PHE A 253 -9.51 4.25 -6.99
CA PHE A 253 -10.39 5.11 -6.19
C PHE A 253 -10.12 6.59 -6.41
N SER A 254 -8.86 7.00 -6.55
CA SER A 254 -8.50 8.38 -6.86
C SER A 254 -9.00 8.79 -8.24
N SER A 255 -8.94 7.89 -9.21
CA SER A 255 -9.50 8.11 -10.55
C SER A 255 -11.02 8.22 -10.53
N ILE A 256 -11.71 7.46 -9.68
CA ILE A 256 -13.16 7.53 -9.49
C ILE A 256 -13.56 8.87 -8.87
N ARG A 257 -12.92 9.27 -7.76
CA ARG A 257 -13.17 10.57 -7.11
C ARG A 257 -12.94 11.73 -8.07
N ARG A 258 -11.86 11.72 -8.85
CA ARG A 258 -11.55 12.77 -9.83
C ARG A 258 -12.60 12.91 -10.94
N ARG A 259 -13.38 11.87 -11.24
CA ARG A 259 -14.44 11.90 -12.25
C ARG A 259 -15.77 12.48 -11.71
N GLY A 260 -15.92 12.61 -10.39
CA GLY A 260 -17.08 13.19 -9.70
C GLY A 260 -17.13 14.74 -9.69
N SER A 261 -16.36 15.42 -10.55
CA SER A 261 -16.29 16.89 -10.61
C SER A 261 -15.83 17.52 -9.28
N LEU A 262 -16.68 18.33 -8.62
CA LEU A 262 -16.39 19.07 -7.37
C LEU A 262 -16.68 18.25 -6.09
N MET A 263 -17.22 17.04 -6.22
CA MET A 263 -17.55 16.16 -5.10
C MET A 263 -16.47 15.09 -4.92
N ASP A 264 -15.52 15.36 -4.02
CA ASP A 264 -14.45 14.41 -3.67
C ASP A 264 -14.95 13.12 -3.01
N ASN A 265 -16.20 13.11 -2.55
CA ASN A 265 -16.82 11.98 -1.86
C ASN A 265 -18.12 11.55 -2.59
N PRO A 266 -18.02 10.69 -3.61
CA PRO A 266 -19.19 10.25 -4.37
C PRO A 266 -20.11 9.38 -3.51
N ASP A 267 -21.42 9.49 -3.73
CA ASP A 267 -22.38 8.57 -3.11
C ASP A 267 -22.34 7.17 -3.75
N THR A 268 -23.15 6.23 -3.24
CA THR A 268 -23.16 4.84 -3.75
C THR A 268 -23.68 4.74 -5.19
N TYR A 269 -24.58 5.63 -5.61
CA TYR A 269 -25.13 5.67 -6.96
C TYR A 269 -24.09 6.20 -7.95
N GLU A 270 -23.45 7.32 -7.62
CA GLU A 270 -22.36 7.93 -8.38
C GLU A 270 -21.16 6.98 -8.50
N PHE A 271 -20.81 6.30 -7.40
CA PHE A 271 -19.75 5.29 -7.40
C PHE A 271 -20.10 4.15 -8.37
N ARG A 272 -21.31 3.60 -8.29
CA ARG A 272 -21.78 2.51 -9.16
C ARG A 272 -21.70 2.89 -10.63
N HIS A 273 -22.16 4.08 -10.98
CA HIS A 273 -22.10 4.56 -12.36
C HIS A 273 -20.66 4.76 -12.84
N THR A 274 -19.81 5.35 -11.99
CA THR A 274 -18.41 5.65 -12.32
C THR A 274 -17.56 4.39 -12.44
N ILE A 275 -17.72 3.41 -11.54
CA ILE A 275 -16.99 2.15 -11.59
C ILE A 275 -17.37 1.35 -12.83
N HIS A 276 -18.65 1.32 -13.23
CA HIS A 276 -19.07 0.69 -14.47
C HIS A 276 -18.41 1.34 -15.69
N LYS A 277 -18.38 2.68 -15.76
CA LYS A 277 -17.66 3.41 -16.81
C LYS A 277 -16.17 3.07 -16.83
N VAL A 278 -15.51 2.97 -15.67
CA VAL A 278 -14.09 2.58 -15.58
C VAL A 278 -13.87 1.16 -16.09
N ILE A 279 -14.72 0.22 -15.71
CA ILE A 279 -14.64 -1.18 -16.15
C ILE A 279 -14.80 -1.26 -17.67
N ILE A 280 -15.87 -0.68 -18.22
CA ILE A 280 -16.14 -0.68 -19.66
C ILE A 280 -14.99 -0.02 -20.43
N ALA A 281 -14.51 1.14 -19.99
CA ALA A 281 -13.39 1.83 -20.65
C ALA A 281 -12.09 1.01 -20.62
N ASN A 282 -11.84 0.25 -19.55
CA ASN A 282 -10.66 -0.63 -19.47
C ASN A 282 -10.80 -1.86 -20.38
N PHE A 283 -12.01 -2.39 -20.59
CA PHE A 283 -12.28 -3.47 -21.54
C PHE A 283 -12.19 -3.02 -23.00
N LEU A 284 -12.69 -1.81 -23.31
CA LEU A 284 -12.72 -1.27 -24.67
C LEU A 284 -11.40 -0.63 -25.12
N LYS A 285 -10.40 -0.51 -24.22
CA LYS A 285 -9.06 -0.04 -24.60
C LYS A 285 -8.42 -1.05 -25.56
N GLN A 286 -8.35 -0.67 -26.83
CA GLN A 286 -7.60 -1.42 -27.83
C GLN A 286 -6.12 -1.52 -27.45
N SER A 287 -5.48 -2.63 -27.81
CA SER A 287 -4.04 -2.81 -27.60
C SER A 287 -3.26 -1.78 -28.41
N VAL A 288 -2.34 -1.06 -27.77
CA VAL A 288 -1.38 -0.18 -28.45
C VAL A 288 -0.57 -1.02 -29.44
N GLY A 289 -0.80 -0.83 -30.75
CA GLY A 289 -0.05 -1.47 -31.84
C GLY A 289 -0.81 -2.49 -32.71
N LYS A 290 -2.09 -2.28 -33.06
CA LYS A 290 -2.75 -3.06 -34.13
C LYS A 290 -2.65 -2.35 -35.48
N ASN A 291 -2.31 -3.12 -36.52
CA ASN A 291 -2.32 -2.76 -37.93
C ASN A 291 -3.75 -2.76 -38.52
N CYS A 292 -4.74 -2.22 -37.81
CA CYS A 292 -6.04 -1.93 -38.42
C CYS A 292 -6.00 -0.48 -38.87
N GLN A 293 -6.30 -0.21 -40.14
CA GLN A 293 -6.57 1.15 -40.59
C GLN A 293 -7.72 1.70 -39.76
N ASP A 294 -7.66 2.99 -39.43
CA ASP A 294 -8.80 3.73 -38.89
C ASP A 294 -9.90 3.70 -39.96
N ASP A 295 -10.77 2.70 -39.87
CA ASP A 295 -12.08 2.81 -40.48
C ASP A 295 -12.75 3.94 -39.70
N GLU A 296 -13.10 5.04 -40.37
CA GLU A 296 -13.61 6.32 -39.82
C GLU A 296 -14.87 6.23 -38.93
N ALA A 297 -15.21 5.03 -38.45
CA ALA A 297 -16.14 4.75 -37.38
C ALA A 297 -15.57 5.19 -36.02
N TYR A 298 -15.78 6.46 -35.70
CA TYR A 298 -15.64 6.96 -34.34
C TYR A 298 -16.73 6.32 -33.45
N THR A 299 -16.37 5.84 -32.26
CA THR A 299 -17.36 5.62 -31.20
C THR A 299 -18.01 6.97 -30.88
N LEU A 300 -19.33 7.09 -31.05
CA LEU A 300 -20.16 8.27 -30.72
C LEU A 300 -19.91 8.82 -29.30
N VAL A 301 -19.33 8.01 -28.40
CA VAL A 301 -18.86 8.46 -27.09
C VAL A 301 -17.39 8.11 -26.92
N ASN A 302 -16.53 9.09 -27.19
CA ASN A 302 -15.11 9.01 -26.84
C ASN A 302 -14.92 9.45 -25.38
N PHE A 303 -14.77 8.48 -24.47
CA PHE A 303 -14.58 8.77 -23.03
C PHE A 303 -13.20 9.33 -22.67
N SER A 304 -12.27 9.41 -23.63
CA SER A 304 -10.96 10.03 -23.41
C SER A 304 -10.98 11.55 -23.59
N SER A 305 -12.03 12.09 -24.20
CA SER A 305 -12.14 13.51 -24.60
C SER A 305 -13.10 14.34 -23.75
N PHE A 306 -13.56 13.87 -22.58
CA PHE A 306 -14.31 14.73 -21.65
C PHE A 306 -13.39 15.80 -21.05
N ASN A 307 -13.16 16.86 -21.82
CA ASN A 307 -12.43 18.05 -21.44
C ASN A 307 -13.38 18.99 -20.69
N LYS A 308 -12.90 19.60 -19.60
CA LYS A 308 -13.71 20.40 -18.66
C LYS A 308 -14.43 21.59 -19.30
N SER A 309 -13.97 22.07 -20.46
CA SER A 309 -14.52 23.25 -21.13
C SER A 309 -15.87 23.01 -21.81
N GLU A 310 -16.11 21.82 -22.37
CA GLU A 310 -17.36 21.53 -23.10
C GLU A 310 -18.56 21.35 -22.16
N ILE A 311 -18.32 20.94 -20.91
CA ILE A 311 -19.38 20.82 -19.89
C ILE A 311 -19.96 22.20 -19.53
N PHE A 312 -19.14 23.25 -19.52
CA PHE A 312 -19.61 24.61 -19.20
C PHE A 312 -20.49 25.22 -20.31
N GLU A 313 -20.32 24.81 -21.57
CA GLU A 313 -21.18 25.27 -22.67
C GLU A 313 -22.52 24.52 -22.68
N ILE A 314 -22.54 23.23 -22.33
CA ILE A 314 -23.77 22.43 -22.24
C ILE A 314 -24.65 22.87 -21.05
N PHE A 315 -24.06 23.23 -19.91
CA PHE A 315 -24.83 23.73 -18.75
C PHE A 315 -25.36 25.16 -18.93
N ASN A 316 -24.87 25.92 -19.91
CA ASN A 316 -25.33 27.28 -20.20
C ASN A 316 -26.34 27.34 -21.36
N SER A 317 -26.69 26.22 -21.99
CA SER A 317 -27.55 26.19 -23.19
C SER A 317 -28.95 25.64 -22.99
N GLU A 318 -29.43 25.44 -21.77
CA GLU A 318 -30.85 25.14 -21.53
C GLU A 318 -31.44 26.09 -20.47
N ASP A 319 -32.22 27.03 -20.98
CA ASP A 319 -33.25 27.77 -20.24
C ASP A 319 -34.15 26.78 -19.49
N CYS A 320 -34.05 26.76 -18.16
CA CYS A 320 -35.19 26.69 -17.26
C CYS A 320 -34.75 27.29 -15.94
N ALA A 321 -35.09 28.57 -15.79
CA ALA A 321 -34.92 29.34 -14.59
C ALA A 321 -35.77 28.83 -13.42
N GLU A 322 -35.32 29.24 -12.24
CA GLU A 322 -36.06 29.41 -10.98
C GLU A 322 -36.07 28.29 -9.92
N GLU A 323 -35.78 28.77 -8.70
CA GLU A 323 -36.00 28.18 -7.37
C GLU A 323 -35.08 27.07 -6.84
N VAL A 324 -33.82 27.41 -6.48
CA VAL A 324 -33.25 26.99 -5.18
C VAL A 324 -32.27 28.05 -4.65
N TYR A 325 -32.80 29.21 -4.23
CA TYR A 325 -32.11 30.11 -3.30
C TYR A 325 -32.96 30.26 -2.05
N LYS A 326 -32.77 29.36 -1.07
CA LYS A 326 -32.95 29.59 0.37
C LYS A 326 -32.70 28.29 1.12
N ILE A 327 -32.21 28.45 2.35
CA ILE A 327 -31.86 27.41 3.34
C ILE A 327 -30.40 26.92 3.24
N MET A 328 -29.48 27.88 3.40
CA MET A 328 -28.31 27.67 4.27
C MET A 328 -28.41 28.71 5.39
N TRP A 329 -27.94 28.34 6.59
CA TRP A 329 -27.97 29.05 7.89
C TRP A 329 -29.06 28.60 8.87
N SER A 330 -28.84 27.45 9.53
CA SER A 330 -28.93 27.32 10.99
C SER A 330 -28.58 25.89 11.43
N ASP A 331 -27.55 25.84 12.30
CA ASP A 331 -27.08 24.77 13.21
C ASP A 331 -26.34 23.54 12.68
#